data_AF-A0A1B7W982-F1
#
_entry.id   AF-A0A1B7W982-F1
#
_cell.length_a   1.000
_cell.length_b   1.000
_cell.length_c   1.000
_cell.angle_alpha   90.00
_cell.angle_beta   90.00
_cell.angle_gamma   90.00
#
_symmetry.space_group_name_H-M   'P 1'
#
loop_
_entity.id
_entity.type
_entity.pdbx_description
1 polymer ?
#
loop_
_entity_poly.entity_id
_entity_poly.type
_entity_poly.pdbx_seq_one_letter_code
_entity_poly.pdbx_strand_id
1 'polypeptide(L)'
;FGGQLDEENRWIEMSKMILWEEYEEEYAKNFTEKKGAPAKSFRMALGALIIKEISGKSDRETVEQIKENPYLQYFIEMESYSSKEAFNASMMVHFRKKIGMELINKINKEIEKKATGVASEKKENEGKLLLDATCTPADIKYPTDIGILNDAREKTEKIIDKLYEEIKEKRKEKPRTYREVARKEYLAIAKKRRVSKKERRKGTKKQLGYIKRNLSHIEKMIEEGAKLEKLTKKEQEELVTIGKVYEQQLEMYEKKTNKVENRIVSVSQPHVRPIVR
;
A
#
# COMPACT_ATOMS: atom_id res chain seq x y z
N PHE A 1 20.92 -3.11 -51.08
CA PHE A 1 19.66 -2.79 -50.38
C PHE A 1 19.44 -1.29 -50.45
N GLY A 2 18.74 -0.80 -51.48
CA GLY A 2 18.24 0.58 -51.50
C GLY A 2 16.98 0.62 -50.64
N GLY A 3 17.16 0.72 -49.32
CA GLY A 3 16.09 0.52 -48.35
C GLY A 3 15.37 1.82 -48.03
N GLN A 4 14.17 2.00 -48.56
CA GLN A 4 13.21 2.94 -47.98
C GLN A 4 12.72 2.37 -46.64
N LEU A 5 12.53 3.26 -45.66
CA LEU A 5 11.94 2.88 -44.38
C LEU A 5 10.44 2.64 -44.58
N ASP A 6 9.92 1.57 -43.97
CA ASP A 6 8.50 1.26 -44.00
C ASP A 6 7.69 2.27 -43.17
N GLU A 7 6.80 3.01 -43.83
CA GLU A 7 5.97 4.05 -43.20
C GLU A 7 5.00 3.52 -42.15
N GLU A 8 4.61 2.24 -42.24
CA GLU A 8 3.75 1.55 -41.28
C GLU A 8 4.52 1.04 -40.04
N ASN A 9 5.83 1.30 -39.98
CA ASN A 9 6.61 0.93 -38.81
C ASN A 9 6.19 1.76 -37.59
N ARG A 10 5.97 1.06 -36.47
CA ARG A 10 5.58 1.67 -35.17
C ARG A 10 6.38 2.92 -34.77
N TRP A 11 7.68 2.97 -35.07
CA TRP A 11 8.53 4.11 -34.69
C TRP A 11 8.29 5.32 -35.60
N ILE A 12 8.01 5.09 -36.88
CA ILE A 12 7.69 6.16 -37.83
C ILE A 12 6.32 6.75 -37.48
N GLU A 13 5.31 5.90 -37.25
CA GLU A 13 3.99 6.36 -36.81
C GLU A 13 4.07 7.17 -35.51
N MET A 14 4.80 6.66 -34.51
CA MET A 14 4.98 7.35 -33.24
C MET A 14 5.69 8.71 -33.41
N SER A 15 6.65 8.81 -34.33
CA SER A 15 7.32 10.09 -34.60
C SER A 15 6.36 11.14 -35.17
N LYS A 16 5.34 10.72 -35.94
CA LYS A 16 4.31 11.61 -36.49
C LYS A 16 3.31 12.09 -35.43
N MET A 17 3.13 11.34 -34.32
CA MET A 17 2.18 11.68 -33.26
C MET A 17 2.71 12.73 -32.27
N ILE A 18 4.03 12.76 -32.05
CA ILE A 18 4.67 13.63 -31.05
C ILE A 18 4.96 15.00 -31.68
N LEU A 19 4.57 16.07 -31.00
CA LEU A 19 4.80 17.46 -31.42
C LEU A 19 6.20 17.93 -31.00
N TRP A 20 7.21 17.54 -31.76
CA TRP A 20 8.60 17.83 -31.41
C TRP A 20 8.93 19.34 -31.39
N GLU A 21 8.37 20.10 -32.34
CA GLU A 21 8.69 21.53 -32.54
C GLU A 21 8.23 22.41 -31.38
N GLU A 22 7.06 22.12 -30.79
CA GLU A 22 6.47 22.94 -29.72
C GLU A 22 7.34 22.99 -28.45
N TYR A 23 8.18 21.98 -28.25
CA TYR A 23 8.99 21.80 -27.05
C TYR A 23 10.48 22.05 -27.26
N GLU A 24 10.93 22.22 -28.50
CA GLU A 24 12.33 22.52 -28.80
C GLU A 24 12.73 23.88 -28.20
N GLU A 25 11.86 24.89 -28.25
CA GLU A 25 12.13 26.21 -27.66
C GLU A 25 12.26 26.18 -26.12
N GLU A 26 11.37 25.43 -25.44
CA GLU A 26 11.45 25.24 -23.98
C GLU A 26 12.71 24.47 -23.59
N TYR A 27 13.09 23.49 -24.39
CA TYR A 27 14.31 22.71 -24.19
C TYR A 27 15.58 23.54 -24.43
N ALA A 28 15.60 24.36 -25.47
CA ALA A 28 16.73 25.21 -25.86
C ALA A 28 17.11 26.21 -24.75
N LYS A 29 16.14 26.71 -23.96
CA LYS A 29 16.39 27.58 -22.79
C LYS A 29 17.33 26.97 -21.74
N ASN A 30 17.46 25.64 -21.71
CA ASN A 30 18.36 24.93 -20.79
C ASN A 30 19.83 24.90 -21.26
N PHE A 31 20.16 25.58 -22.36
CA PHE A 31 21.50 25.65 -22.92
C PHE A 31 21.96 27.10 -23.06
N THR A 32 23.26 27.30 -23.03
CA THR A 32 23.91 28.60 -23.16
C THR A 32 24.58 28.69 -24.53
N GLU A 33 24.26 29.72 -25.31
CA GLU A 33 24.76 29.89 -26.69
C GLU A 33 26.29 30.07 -26.78
N LYS A 34 26.93 30.60 -25.72
CA LYS A 34 28.31 31.10 -25.80
C LYS A 34 29.40 30.10 -25.39
N LYS A 35 29.09 29.00 -24.72
CA LYS A 35 30.11 28.06 -24.18
C LYS A 35 29.60 26.62 -24.08
N GLY A 36 30.34 25.66 -24.64
CA GLY A 36 30.14 24.22 -24.43
C GLY A 36 30.14 23.39 -25.71
N ALA A 37 29.93 22.08 -25.57
CA ALA A 37 29.67 21.19 -26.69
C ALA A 37 28.28 21.48 -27.29
N PRO A 38 28.08 21.27 -28.61
CA PRO A 38 26.81 21.53 -29.26
C PRO A 38 25.68 20.73 -28.59
N ALA A 39 24.57 21.43 -28.30
CA ALA A 39 23.38 20.80 -27.73
C ALA A 39 22.81 19.79 -28.74
N LYS A 40 22.30 18.67 -28.22
CA LYS A 40 21.50 17.74 -29.02
C LYS A 40 20.08 18.29 -29.10
N SER A 41 19.39 18.05 -30.22
CA SER A 41 17.98 18.41 -30.43
C SER A 41 17.09 17.77 -29.36
N PHE A 42 15.97 18.41 -29.05
CA PHE A 42 14.97 17.86 -28.13
C PHE A 42 14.46 16.49 -28.60
N ARG A 43 14.21 16.34 -29.90
CA ARG A 43 13.76 15.07 -30.50
C ARG A 43 14.72 13.92 -30.23
N MET A 44 16.02 14.14 -30.39
CA MET A 44 17.04 13.15 -30.05
C MET A 44 17.04 12.80 -28.54
N ALA A 45 16.94 13.80 -27.67
CA ALA A 45 16.99 13.59 -26.23
C ALA A 45 15.74 12.85 -25.72
N LEU A 46 14.54 13.31 -26.07
CA LEU A 46 13.29 12.69 -25.66
C LEU A 46 13.09 11.34 -26.36
N GLY A 47 13.40 11.26 -27.66
CA GLY A 47 13.29 10.03 -28.44
C GLY A 47 14.14 8.90 -27.85
N ALA A 48 15.37 9.19 -27.44
CA ALA A 48 16.23 8.22 -26.76
C ALA A 48 15.64 7.73 -25.41
N LEU A 49 15.00 8.62 -24.64
CA LEU A 49 14.35 8.24 -23.38
C LEU A 49 13.13 7.35 -23.61
N ILE A 50 12.33 7.65 -24.64
CA ILE A 50 11.18 6.83 -25.04
C ILE A 50 11.64 5.44 -25.49
N ILE A 51 12.67 5.36 -26.33
CA ILE A 51 13.24 4.08 -26.79
C ILE A 51 13.69 3.24 -25.60
N LYS A 52 14.39 3.86 -24.64
CA LYS A 52 14.81 3.17 -23.42
C LYS A 52 13.62 2.59 -22.65
N GLU A 53 12.58 3.38 -22.43
CA GLU A 53 11.43 2.97 -21.62
C GLU A 53 10.65 1.82 -22.30
N ILE A 54 10.46 1.90 -23.61
CA ILE A 54 9.77 0.87 -24.39
C ILE A 54 10.60 -0.42 -24.47
N SER A 55 11.93 -0.32 -24.56
CA SER A 55 12.82 -1.48 -24.68
C SER A 55 13.16 -2.13 -23.33
N GLY A 56 13.02 -1.41 -22.22
CA GLY A 56 13.38 -1.86 -20.87
C GLY A 56 14.87 -2.15 -20.70
N LYS A 57 15.73 -1.53 -21.52
CA LYS A 57 17.17 -1.81 -21.56
C LYS A 57 18.00 -0.78 -20.78
N SER A 58 19.28 -1.11 -20.59
CA SER A 58 20.24 -0.18 -19.94
C SER A 58 20.53 1.02 -20.84
N ASP A 59 21.04 2.12 -20.26
CA ASP A 59 21.41 3.33 -21.02
C ASP A 59 22.44 3.02 -22.13
N ARG A 60 23.40 2.13 -21.87
CA ARG A 60 24.41 1.71 -22.86
C ARG A 60 23.80 0.86 -23.97
N GLU A 61 23.00 -0.12 -23.57
CA GLU A 61 22.34 -1.03 -24.51
C GLU A 61 21.37 -0.28 -25.43
N THR A 62 20.69 0.74 -24.91
CA THR A 62 19.78 1.58 -25.72
C THR A 62 20.53 2.30 -26.84
N VAL A 63 21.73 2.81 -26.56
CA VAL A 63 22.58 3.47 -27.57
C VAL A 63 23.06 2.48 -28.63
N GLU A 64 23.42 1.26 -28.22
CA GLU A 64 23.81 0.20 -29.16
C GLU A 64 22.63 -0.19 -30.07
N GLN A 65 21.42 -0.32 -29.51
CA GLN A 65 20.22 -0.60 -30.31
C GLN A 65 19.90 0.51 -31.31
N ILE A 66 20.09 1.78 -30.92
CA ILE A 66 19.93 2.91 -31.84
C ILE A 66 20.95 2.82 -32.98
N LYS A 67 22.20 2.50 -32.69
CA LYS A 67 23.26 2.33 -33.70
C LYS A 67 22.96 1.19 -34.68
N GLU A 68 22.35 0.11 -34.22
CA GLU A 68 22.03 -1.06 -35.05
C GLU A 68 20.77 -0.89 -35.90
N ASN A 69 19.81 -0.06 -35.48
CA ASN A 69 18.47 -0.02 -36.08
C ASN A 69 18.15 1.30 -36.81
N PRO A 70 18.00 1.30 -38.15
CA PRO A 70 17.63 2.48 -38.95
C PRO A 70 16.33 3.17 -38.51
N TYR A 71 15.32 2.43 -38.04
CA TYR A 71 14.04 3.02 -37.60
C TYR A 71 14.21 3.82 -36.31
N LEU A 72 15.09 3.39 -35.42
CA LEU A 72 15.39 4.12 -34.18
C LEU A 72 16.18 5.39 -34.47
N GLN A 73 17.11 5.34 -35.42
CA GLN A 73 17.87 6.51 -35.88
C GLN A 73 16.93 7.56 -36.51
N TYR A 74 15.97 7.13 -37.32
CA TYR A 74 14.94 8.02 -37.86
C TYR A 74 14.09 8.65 -36.74
N PHE A 75 13.69 7.85 -35.74
CA PHE A 75 12.88 8.33 -34.62
C PHE A 75 13.56 9.49 -33.86
N ILE A 76 14.89 9.39 -33.67
CA ILE A 76 15.71 10.42 -33.02
C ILE A 76 16.24 11.51 -33.97
N GLU A 77 15.69 11.62 -35.17
CA GLU A 77 16.02 12.66 -36.17
C GLU A 77 17.40 12.56 -36.82
N MET A 78 17.86 11.34 -37.12
CA MET A 78 19.05 11.16 -37.96
C MET A 78 18.66 11.13 -39.45
N GLU A 79 19.31 11.98 -40.25
CA GLU A 79 19.04 12.12 -41.69
C GLU A 79 19.41 10.87 -42.50
N SER A 80 20.39 10.10 -42.03
CA SER A 80 20.85 8.89 -42.69
C SER A 80 21.32 7.86 -41.69
N TYR A 81 21.25 6.59 -42.10
CA TYR A 81 21.76 5.50 -41.29
C TYR A 81 23.28 5.65 -41.09
N SER A 82 23.70 5.61 -39.83
CA SER A 82 25.10 5.64 -39.43
C SER A 82 25.38 4.47 -38.50
N SER A 83 26.48 3.77 -38.76
CA SER A 83 26.99 2.70 -37.88
C SER A 83 27.76 3.23 -36.67
N LYS A 84 27.75 4.55 -36.43
CA LYS A 84 28.36 5.21 -35.28
C LYS A 84 27.32 5.50 -34.21
N GLU A 85 27.75 5.54 -32.95
CA GLU A 85 26.89 5.95 -31.84
C GLU A 85 26.36 7.38 -32.04
N ALA A 86 25.05 7.58 -31.88
CA ALA A 86 24.43 8.90 -31.99
C ALA A 86 24.92 9.88 -30.91
N PHE A 87 25.18 9.36 -29.71
CA PHE A 87 25.73 10.07 -28.56
C PHE A 87 26.32 9.10 -27.54
N ASN A 88 27.19 9.59 -26.65
CA ASN A 88 27.73 8.78 -25.57
C ASN A 88 26.63 8.43 -24.55
N ALA A 89 26.55 7.18 -24.07
CA ALA A 89 25.54 6.72 -23.13
C ALA A 89 25.38 7.59 -21.86
N SER A 90 26.44 8.29 -21.42
CA SER A 90 26.39 9.22 -20.28
C SER A 90 25.42 10.38 -20.51
N MET A 91 25.16 10.74 -21.77
CA MET A 91 24.20 11.78 -22.16
C MET A 91 22.76 11.45 -21.74
N MET A 92 22.41 10.17 -21.60
CA MET A 92 21.08 9.75 -21.12
C MET A 92 20.77 10.32 -19.72
N VAL A 93 21.78 10.40 -18.85
CA VAL A 93 21.64 11.01 -17.52
C VAL A 93 21.36 12.51 -17.63
N HIS A 94 22.04 13.19 -18.57
CA HIS A 94 21.85 14.61 -18.81
C HIS A 94 20.49 14.91 -19.44
N PHE A 95 20.00 14.08 -20.34
CA PHE A 95 18.66 14.21 -20.92
C PHE A 95 17.57 14.12 -19.86
N ARG A 96 17.64 13.12 -18.96
CA ARG A 96 16.68 13.01 -17.84
C ARG A 96 16.67 14.23 -16.93
N LYS A 97 17.86 14.72 -16.56
CA LYS A 97 17.99 15.92 -15.71
C LYS A 97 17.45 17.18 -16.36
N LYS A 98 17.64 17.32 -17.68
CA LYS A 98 17.25 18.54 -18.43
C LYS A 98 15.77 18.56 -18.82
N ILE A 99 15.20 17.42 -19.22
CA ILE A 99 13.79 17.34 -19.62
C ILE A 99 12.91 17.43 -18.36
N GLY A 100 13.32 16.82 -17.24
CA GLY A 100 12.59 16.94 -15.97
C GLY A 100 11.19 16.31 -16.00
N MET A 101 10.60 16.10 -14.81
CA MET A 101 9.28 15.46 -14.72
C MET A 101 8.13 16.38 -15.16
N GLU A 102 8.28 17.69 -15.01
CA GLU A 102 7.24 18.66 -15.35
C GLU A 102 6.96 18.70 -16.85
N LEU A 103 8.02 18.73 -17.67
CA LEU A 103 7.92 18.72 -19.13
C LEU A 103 7.36 17.40 -19.64
N ILE A 104 7.82 16.27 -19.08
CA ILE A 104 7.30 14.93 -19.42
C ILE A 104 5.80 14.84 -19.13
N ASN A 105 5.36 15.34 -17.97
CA ASN A 105 3.94 15.33 -17.62
C ASN A 105 3.10 16.25 -18.51
N LYS A 106 3.65 17.38 -18.97
CA LYS A 106 2.99 18.28 -19.92
C LYS A 106 2.80 17.60 -21.27
N ILE A 107 3.86 16.97 -21.79
CA ILE A 107 3.84 16.21 -23.05
C ILE A 107 2.83 15.06 -22.97
N ASN A 108 2.85 14.27 -21.89
CA ASN A 108 1.91 13.16 -21.71
C ASN A 108 0.45 13.64 -21.72
N LYS A 109 0.15 14.76 -21.03
CA LYS A 109 -1.21 15.34 -21.04
C LYS A 109 -1.65 15.81 -22.42
N GLU A 110 -0.73 16.31 -23.24
CA GLU A 110 -1.07 16.76 -24.59
C GLU A 110 -1.23 15.61 -25.58
N ILE A 111 -0.39 14.57 -25.46
CA ILE A 111 -0.56 13.31 -26.18
C ILE A 111 -1.91 12.68 -25.81
N GLU A 112 -2.26 12.64 -24.51
CA GLU A 112 -3.57 12.17 -24.04
C GLU A 112 -4.71 12.98 -24.64
N LYS A 113 -4.63 14.33 -24.61
CA LYS A 113 -5.65 15.20 -25.19
C LYS A 113 -5.86 14.93 -26.68
N LYS A 114 -4.78 14.79 -27.46
CA LYS A 114 -4.87 14.47 -28.90
C LYS A 114 -5.39 13.05 -29.15
N ALA A 115 -4.96 12.07 -28.34
CA ALA A 115 -5.48 10.70 -28.41
C ALA A 115 -6.98 10.66 -28.10
N THR A 116 -7.47 11.48 -27.16
CA THR A 116 -8.91 11.59 -26.84
C THR A 116 -9.73 12.44 -27.82
N GLY A 117 -9.08 13.23 -28.68
CA GLY A 117 -9.74 13.95 -29.78
C GLY A 117 -10.22 13.02 -30.90
N VAL A 118 -9.66 11.81 -30.97
CA VAL A 118 -10.24 10.68 -31.72
C VAL A 118 -11.06 9.88 -30.72
N ALA A 119 -12.38 10.02 -30.80
CA ALA A 119 -13.34 9.35 -29.94
C ALA A 119 -13.06 7.83 -29.88
N SER A 120 -12.36 7.41 -28.84
CA SER A 120 -12.35 6.03 -28.38
C SER A 120 -13.06 6.04 -27.03
N GLU A 121 -14.22 5.41 -27.03
CA GLU A 121 -15.00 5.10 -25.84
C GLU A 121 -14.06 4.61 -24.75
N LYS A 122 -14.21 5.16 -23.53
CA LYS A 122 -13.54 4.66 -22.33
C LYS A 122 -13.94 3.19 -22.15
N LYS A 123 -13.18 2.27 -22.74
CA LYS A 123 -13.21 0.88 -22.32
C LYS A 123 -12.75 0.86 -20.87
N GLU A 124 -13.53 0.22 -20.02
CA GLU A 124 -13.12 -0.10 -18.66
C GLU A 124 -11.74 -0.78 -18.73
N ASN A 125 -10.84 -0.43 -17.82
CA ASN A 125 -9.48 -0.95 -17.82
C ASN A 125 -9.52 -2.48 -17.59
N GLU A 126 -9.51 -3.25 -18.66
CA GLU A 126 -9.40 -4.71 -18.61
C GLU A 126 -7.91 -5.09 -18.59
N GLY A 127 -7.41 -5.41 -17.41
CA GLY A 127 -6.04 -5.88 -17.20
C GLY A 127 -5.91 -6.67 -15.91
N LYS A 128 -4.86 -7.49 -15.79
CA LYS A 128 -4.52 -8.16 -14.53
C LYS A 128 -3.79 -7.18 -13.62
N LEU A 129 -4.43 -6.77 -12.52
CA LEU A 129 -3.79 -6.02 -11.46
C LEU A 129 -2.85 -6.95 -10.68
N LEU A 130 -1.54 -6.80 -10.89
CA LEU A 130 -0.52 -7.45 -10.07
C LEU A 130 -0.34 -6.62 -8.78
N LEU A 131 -1.01 -7.04 -7.71
CA LEU A 131 -0.83 -6.50 -6.37
C LEU A 131 0.27 -7.28 -5.65
N ASP A 132 1.49 -6.74 -5.60
CA ASP A 132 2.54 -7.25 -4.74
C ASP A 132 2.28 -6.79 -3.29
N ALA A 133 2.01 -7.74 -2.39
CA ALA A 133 1.86 -7.47 -0.96
C ALA A 133 3.24 -7.35 -0.31
N THR A 134 3.77 -6.13 -0.21
CA THR A 134 4.97 -5.87 0.61
C THR A 134 4.64 -6.13 2.08
N CYS A 135 5.32 -7.10 2.68
CA CYS A 135 5.10 -7.51 4.05
C CYS A 135 6.13 -6.86 4.97
N THR A 136 5.69 -6.11 5.97
CA THR A 136 6.57 -5.54 7.00
C THR A 136 6.36 -6.27 8.34
N PRO A 137 7.42 -6.50 9.13
CA PRO A 137 7.27 -7.09 10.46
C PRO A 137 6.50 -6.12 11.36
N ALA A 138 5.35 -6.57 11.87
CA ALA A 138 4.62 -5.83 12.89
C ALA A 138 5.13 -6.23 14.28
N ASP A 139 5.43 -5.26 15.13
CA ASP A 139 5.80 -5.49 16.52
C ASP A 139 4.55 -5.80 17.37
N ILE A 140 4.06 -7.02 17.22
CA ILE A 140 2.95 -7.57 17.99
C ILE A 140 3.34 -8.88 18.64
N LYS A 141 2.80 -9.12 19.84
CA LYS A 141 2.91 -10.42 20.49
C LYS A 141 2.26 -11.50 19.62
N TYR A 142 2.86 -12.69 19.58
CA TYR A 142 2.33 -13.82 18.83
C TYR A 142 0.84 -14.08 19.18
N PRO A 143 -0.07 -14.03 18.19
CA PRO A 143 -1.50 -14.01 18.42
C PRO A 143 -2.05 -15.39 18.76
N THR A 144 -2.28 -15.64 20.05
CA THR A 144 -2.98 -16.84 20.54
C THR A 144 -4.38 -16.46 20.99
N ASP A 145 -5.40 -17.31 20.74
CA ASP A 145 -6.80 -17.01 21.12
C ASP A 145 -6.93 -16.64 22.59
N ILE A 146 -6.28 -17.40 23.46
CA ILE A 146 -6.29 -17.14 24.91
C ILE A 146 -5.54 -15.85 25.26
N GLY A 147 -4.46 -15.54 24.55
CA GLY A 147 -3.70 -14.31 24.75
C GLY A 147 -4.48 -13.06 24.33
N ILE A 148 -5.15 -13.11 23.17
CA ILE A 148 -6.00 -12.03 22.66
C ILE A 148 -7.17 -11.80 23.62
N LEU A 149 -7.83 -12.86 24.08
CA LEU A 149 -8.92 -12.75 25.04
C LEU A 149 -8.45 -12.20 26.41
N ASN A 150 -7.25 -12.56 26.88
CA ASN A 150 -6.73 -11.96 28.10
C ASN A 150 -6.43 -10.46 27.94
N ASP A 151 -5.88 -10.04 26.81
CA ASP A 151 -5.65 -8.61 26.50
C ASP A 151 -6.98 -7.84 26.49
N ALA A 152 -8.00 -8.39 25.81
CA ALA A 152 -9.35 -7.84 25.83
C ALA A 152 -9.95 -7.74 27.25
N ARG A 153 -9.76 -8.78 28.08
CA ARG A 153 -10.19 -8.77 29.48
C ARG A 153 -9.51 -7.65 30.28
N GLU A 154 -8.19 -7.51 30.18
CA GLU A 154 -7.46 -6.49 30.94
C GLU A 154 -7.84 -5.07 30.51
N LYS A 155 -8.06 -4.85 29.20
CA LYS A 155 -8.53 -3.56 28.68
C LYS A 155 -9.95 -3.24 29.13
N THR A 156 -10.89 -4.18 29.06
CA THR A 156 -12.25 -3.96 29.56
C THR A 156 -12.29 -3.70 31.07
N GLU A 157 -11.43 -4.35 31.85
CA GLU A 157 -11.29 -4.07 33.29
C GLU A 157 -10.83 -2.62 33.56
N LYS A 158 -9.88 -2.10 32.79
CA LYS A 158 -9.43 -0.70 32.87
C LYS A 158 -10.52 0.30 32.45
N ILE A 159 -11.26 -0.01 31.40
CA ILE A 159 -12.39 0.81 30.94
C ILE A 159 -13.46 0.89 32.02
N ILE A 160 -13.79 -0.24 32.66
CA ILE A 160 -14.72 -0.28 33.81
C ILE A 160 -14.24 0.61 34.95
N ASP A 161 -12.94 0.66 35.24
CA ASP A 161 -12.40 1.54 36.29
C ASP A 161 -12.66 3.01 35.98
N LYS A 162 -12.35 3.43 34.75
CA LYS A 162 -12.51 4.81 34.30
C LYS A 162 -13.97 5.27 34.27
N LEU A 163 -14.86 4.41 33.78
CA LEU A 163 -16.30 4.69 33.72
C LEU A 163 -16.93 4.68 35.11
N TYR A 164 -16.50 3.79 36.00
CA TYR A 164 -16.99 3.76 37.36
C TYR A 164 -16.61 5.02 38.15
N GLU A 165 -15.41 5.58 37.95
CA GLU A 165 -15.03 6.85 38.59
C GLU A 165 -15.99 8.00 38.26
N GLU A 166 -16.61 7.98 37.07
CA GLU A 166 -17.55 9.02 36.64
C GLU A 166 -18.94 8.82 37.26
N ILE A 167 -19.41 7.58 37.34
CA ILE A 167 -20.71 7.22 37.92
C ILE A 167 -20.62 7.05 39.44
N LYS A 168 -19.46 7.26 40.07
CA LYS A 168 -19.24 7.00 41.50
C LYS A 168 -20.28 7.66 42.40
N GLU A 169 -20.80 8.83 42.01
CA GLU A 169 -21.85 9.53 42.75
C GLU A 169 -23.24 8.88 42.59
N LYS A 170 -23.54 8.32 41.42
CA LYS A 170 -24.82 7.65 41.12
C LYS A 170 -24.84 6.18 41.55
N ARG A 171 -23.68 5.51 41.55
CA ARG A 171 -23.53 4.09 41.83
C ARG A 171 -22.56 3.87 42.99
N LYS A 172 -23.12 3.49 44.13
CA LYS A 172 -22.35 3.25 45.37
C LYS A 172 -21.39 2.05 45.28
N GLU A 173 -21.68 1.06 44.43
CA GLU A 173 -20.88 -0.17 44.34
C GLU A 173 -20.38 -0.45 42.92
N LYS A 174 -19.08 -0.71 42.84
CA LYS A 174 -18.39 -1.11 41.62
C LYS A 174 -18.81 -2.53 41.21
N PRO A 175 -19.12 -2.78 39.93
CA PRO A 175 -19.39 -4.14 39.48
C PRO A 175 -18.25 -5.09 39.80
N ARG A 176 -18.61 -6.27 40.30
CA ARG A 176 -17.64 -7.32 40.63
C ARG A 176 -16.90 -7.78 39.37
N THR A 177 -15.59 -7.56 39.34
CA THR A 177 -14.69 -8.09 38.31
C THR A 177 -13.83 -9.20 38.91
N TYR A 178 -13.66 -10.31 38.17
CA TYR A 178 -12.96 -11.50 38.65
C TYR A 178 -11.46 -11.45 38.31
N ARG A 179 -10.81 -10.30 38.49
CA ARG A 179 -9.48 -10.00 37.92
C ARG A 179 -8.41 -11.00 38.34
N GLU A 180 -8.35 -11.28 39.63
CA GLU A 180 -7.36 -12.19 40.21
C GLU A 180 -7.59 -13.64 39.76
N VAL A 181 -8.85 -14.08 39.80
CA VAL A 181 -9.25 -15.42 39.38
C VAL A 181 -8.96 -15.62 37.90
N ALA A 182 -9.40 -14.69 37.05
CA ALA A 182 -9.21 -14.75 35.61
C ALA A 182 -7.72 -14.70 35.22
N ARG A 183 -6.91 -13.88 35.92
CA ARG A 183 -5.46 -13.82 35.73
C ARG A 183 -4.78 -15.11 36.14
N LYS A 184 -5.14 -15.69 37.30
CA LYS A 184 -4.59 -16.97 37.77
C LYS A 184 -4.88 -18.09 36.78
N GLU A 185 -6.11 -18.17 36.28
CA GLU A 185 -6.52 -19.16 35.29
C GLU A 185 -5.82 -18.98 33.93
N TYR A 186 -5.66 -17.74 33.47
CA TYR A 186 -4.87 -17.43 32.29
C TYR A 186 -3.41 -17.88 32.45
N LEU A 187 -2.77 -17.51 33.56
CA LEU A 187 -1.38 -17.85 33.84
C LEU A 187 -1.18 -19.37 33.93
N ALA A 188 -2.13 -20.11 34.50
CA ALA A 188 -2.08 -21.57 34.57
C ALA A 188 -2.03 -22.24 33.18
N ILE A 189 -2.59 -21.59 32.15
CA ILE A 189 -2.55 -22.08 30.77
C ILE A 189 -1.33 -21.51 30.03
N ALA A 190 -1.08 -20.21 30.17
CA ALA A 190 -0.02 -19.51 29.45
C ALA A 190 1.40 -20.01 29.83
N LYS A 191 1.59 -20.47 31.08
CA LYS A 191 2.88 -21.00 31.55
C LYS A 191 3.15 -22.45 31.12
N LYS A 192 2.17 -23.15 30.53
CA LYS A 192 2.37 -24.55 30.10
C LYS A 192 3.06 -24.61 28.74
N ARG A 193 4.13 -25.41 28.66
CA ARG A 193 4.87 -25.66 27.40
C ARG A 193 4.00 -26.31 26.32
N ARG A 194 3.12 -27.24 26.71
CA ARG A 194 2.16 -27.92 25.82
C ARG A 194 0.78 -27.87 26.46
N VAL A 195 -0.19 -27.30 25.75
CA VAL A 195 -1.59 -27.17 26.21
C VAL A 195 -2.46 -28.11 25.39
N SER A 196 -3.22 -28.97 26.06
CA SER A 196 -4.14 -29.87 25.37
C SER A 196 -5.32 -29.10 24.74
N LYS A 197 -5.94 -29.68 23.70
CA LYS A 197 -7.12 -29.07 23.05
C LYS A 197 -8.27 -28.83 24.05
N LYS A 198 -8.47 -29.76 24.99
CA LYS A 198 -9.50 -29.67 26.05
C LYS A 198 -9.22 -28.51 27.01
N GLU A 199 -7.98 -28.37 27.47
CA GLU A 199 -7.58 -27.27 28.36
C GLU A 199 -7.66 -25.92 27.67
N ARG A 200 -7.20 -25.83 26.41
CA ARG A 200 -7.31 -24.61 25.61
C ARG A 200 -8.76 -24.17 25.50
N ARG A 201 -9.64 -25.09 25.10
CA ARG A 201 -11.08 -24.84 24.97
C ARG A 201 -11.71 -24.42 26.30
N LYS A 202 -11.33 -25.06 27.42
CA LYS A 202 -11.78 -24.66 28.77
C LYS A 202 -11.32 -23.24 29.11
N GLY A 203 -10.08 -22.89 28.82
CA GLY A 203 -9.53 -21.54 29.00
C GLY A 203 -10.27 -20.50 28.19
N THR A 204 -10.44 -20.73 26.88
CA THR A 204 -11.19 -19.86 25.98
C THR A 204 -12.62 -19.62 26.48
N LYS A 205 -13.34 -20.68 26.90
CA LYS A 205 -14.70 -20.56 27.45
C LYS A 205 -14.74 -19.63 28.67
N LYS A 206 -13.80 -19.79 29.59
CA LYS A 206 -13.75 -18.97 30.81
C LYS A 206 -13.44 -17.51 30.48
N GLN A 207 -12.47 -17.25 29.61
CA GLN A 207 -12.12 -15.91 29.16
C GLN A 207 -13.28 -15.21 28.44
N LEU A 208 -13.97 -15.90 27.52
CA LEU A 208 -15.19 -15.39 26.90
C LEU A 208 -16.25 -15.04 27.96
N GLY A 209 -16.43 -15.88 28.97
CA GLY A 209 -17.35 -15.60 30.07
C GLY A 209 -16.95 -14.39 30.94
N TYR A 210 -15.66 -14.09 31.10
CA TYR A 210 -15.20 -12.87 31.78
C TYR A 210 -15.48 -11.63 30.92
N ILE A 211 -15.11 -11.66 29.64
CA ILE A 211 -15.32 -10.55 28.70
C ILE A 211 -16.82 -10.24 28.55
N LYS A 212 -17.66 -11.26 28.36
CA LYS A 212 -19.12 -11.08 28.26
C LYS A 212 -19.68 -10.27 29.43
N ARG A 213 -19.28 -10.62 30.66
CA ARG A 213 -19.72 -9.90 31.86
C ARG A 213 -19.18 -8.47 31.90
N ASN A 214 -17.92 -8.29 31.53
CA ASN A 214 -17.32 -6.95 31.50
C ASN A 214 -18.03 -6.05 30.48
N LEU A 215 -18.33 -6.56 29.27
CA LEU A 215 -19.09 -5.84 28.26
C LEU A 215 -20.47 -5.46 28.77
N SER A 216 -21.21 -6.40 29.38
CA SER A 216 -22.52 -6.08 29.98
C SER A 216 -22.45 -5.08 31.14
N HIS A 217 -21.35 -5.04 31.90
CA HIS A 217 -21.15 -3.99 32.90
C HIS A 217 -20.91 -2.62 32.26
N ILE A 218 -20.14 -2.57 31.17
CA ILE A 218 -19.88 -1.33 30.44
C ILE A 218 -21.17 -0.81 29.79
N GLU A 219 -21.96 -1.68 29.16
CA GLU A 219 -23.27 -1.34 28.59
C GLU A 219 -24.18 -0.71 29.65
N LYS A 220 -24.32 -1.35 30.81
CA LYS A 220 -25.11 -0.80 31.93
C LYS A 220 -24.59 0.54 32.45
N MET A 221 -23.27 0.73 32.50
CA MET A 221 -22.68 2.02 32.89
C MET A 221 -23.02 3.10 31.87
N ILE A 222 -23.00 2.78 30.58
CA ILE A 222 -23.39 3.73 29.53
C ILE A 222 -24.88 4.10 29.67
N GLU A 223 -25.75 3.12 29.93
CA GLU A 223 -27.19 3.36 30.22
C GLU A 223 -27.42 4.22 31.47
N GLU A 224 -26.63 4.02 32.52
CA GLU A 224 -26.65 4.83 33.76
C GLU A 224 -26.11 6.27 33.55
N GLY A 225 -25.60 6.57 32.35
CA GLY A 225 -25.20 7.90 31.91
C GLY A 225 -23.70 8.19 32.01
N ALA A 226 -22.82 7.18 31.94
CA ALA A 226 -21.39 7.41 31.74
C ALA A 226 -21.17 8.02 30.35
N LYS A 227 -20.43 9.11 30.29
CA LYS A 227 -20.04 9.72 29.02
C LYS A 227 -18.80 9.02 28.48
N LEU A 228 -18.93 8.49 27.27
CA LEU A 228 -17.81 7.95 26.50
C LEU A 228 -16.69 8.98 26.28
N GLU A 229 -16.97 10.28 26.41
CA GLU A 229 -16.03 11.39 26.24
C GLU A 229 -14.82 11.35 27.19
N LYS A 230 -14.91 10.69 28.35
CA LYS A 230 -13.76 10.51 29.26
C LYS A 230 -12.78 9.44 28.75
N LEU A 231 -13.24 8.51 27.93
CA LEU A 231 -12.36 7.51 27.31
C LEU A 231 -11.53 8.17 26.21
N THR A 232 -10.26 7.81 26.15
CA THR A 232 -9.44 8.24 25.01
C THR A 232 -10.01 7.66 23.72
N LYS A 233 -9.83 8.38 22.59
CA LYS A 233 -10.26 7.87 21.27
C LYS A 233 -9.78 6.44 21.01
N LYS A 234 -8.55 6.13 21.43
CA LYS A 234 -7.98 4.79 21.36
C LYS A 234 -8.76 3.75 22.17
N GLU A 235 -9.18 4.07 23.39
CA GLU A 235 -9.94 3.14 24.23
C GLU A 235 -11.35 2.89 23.68
N GLN A 236 -11.97 3.89 23.06
CA GLN A 236 -13.24 3.72 22.35
C GLN A 236 -13.08 2.78 21.15
N GLU A 237 -12.04 2.98 20.32
CA GLU A 237 -11.70 2.10 19.20
C GLU A 237 -11.37 0.67 19.67
N GLU A 238 -10.65 0.55 20.77
CA GLU A 238 -10.34 -0.74 21.41
C GLU A 238 -11.61 -1.44 21.90
N LEU A 239 -12.59 -0.71 22.46
CA LEU A 239 -13.85 -1.30 22.92
C LEU A 239 -14.65 -1.89 21.74
N VAL A 240 -14.75 -1.16 20.63
CA VAL A 240 -15.37 -1.67 19.39
C VAL A 240 -14.62 -2.91 18.89
N THR A 241 -13.29 -2.86 18.91
CA THR A 241 -12.43 -3.98 18.51
C THR A 241 -12.64 -5.20 19.42
N ILE A 242 -12.76 -5.00 20.73
CA ILE A 242 -13.00 -6.07 21.72
C ILE A 242 -14.36 -6.73 21.47
N GLY A 243 -15.40 -5.97 21.14
CA GLY A 243 -16.69 -6.51 20.73
C GLY A 243 -16.56 -7.47 19.55
N LYS A 244 -15.89 -7.03 18.48
CA LYS A 244 -15.63 -7.87 17.29
C LYS A 244 -14.77 -9.10 17.62
N VAL A 245 -13.74 -8.95 18.44
CA VAL A 245 -12.90 -10.08 18.90
C VAL A 245 -13.73 -11.10 19.68
N TYR A 246 -14.61 -10.63 20.56
CA TYR A 246 -15.50 -11.49 21.34
C TYR A 246 -16.43 -12.28 20.42
N GLU A 247 -17.06 -11.62 19.44
CA GLU A 247 -17.92 -12.27 18.44
C GLU A 247 -17.17 -13.33 17.62
N GLN A 248 -16.01 -12.96 17.04
CA GLN A 248 -15.18 -13.88 16.26
C GLN A 248 -14.75 -15.11 17.07
N GLN A 249 -14.33 -14.90 18.32
CA GLN A 249 -13.89 -15.99 19.20
C GLN A 249 -15.04 -16.85 19.71
N LEU A 250 -16.22 -16.26 19.93
CA LEU A 250 -17.43 -17.00 20.28
C LEU A 250 -17.88 -17.89 19.11
N GLU A 251 -17.91 -17.35 17.90
CA GLU A 251 -18.25 -18.08 16.68
C GLU A 251 -17.29 -19.28 16.48
N MET A 252 -15.97 -19.04 16.55
CA MET A 252 -14.96 -20.10 16.45
C MET A 252 -15.14 -21.16 17.55
N TYR A 253 -15.47 -20.72 18.78
CA TYR A 253 -15.72 -21.62 19.89
C TYR A 253 -16.93 -22.51 19.62
N GLU A 254 -18.06 -21.94 19.21
CA GLU A 254 -19.32 -22.65 18.96
C GLU A 254 -19.22 -23.60 17.76
N LYS A 255 -18.74 -23.09 16.61
CA LYS A 255 -18.58 -23.86 15.36
C LYS A 255 -17.42 -24.86 15.42
N LYS A 256 -16.59 -24.82 16.48
CA LYS A 256 -15.38 -25.66 16.65
C LYS A 256 -14.37 -25.48 15.50
N THR A 257 -14.32 -24.30 14.90
CA THR A 257 -13.40 -23.93 13.82
C THR A 257 -12.24 -23.08 14.36
N ASN A 258 -11.14 -23.03 13.60
CA ASN A 258 -9.99 -22.17 13.90
C ASN A 258 -9.83 -21.04 12.88
N LYS A 259 -10.84 -20.83 12.02
CA LYS A 259 -10.82 -19.87 10.91
C LYS A 259 -12.05 -18.99 11.02
N VAL A 260 -11.83 -17.71 10.81
CA VAL A 260 -12.84 -16.66 10.72
C VAL A 260 -12.33 -15.62 9.74
N GLU A 261 -13.25 -15.05 8.97
CA GLU A 261 -12.92 -14.00 8.02
C GLU A 261 -12.45 -12.74 8.75
N ASN A 262 -11.46 -12.03 8.20
CA ASN A 262 -10.92 -10.80 8.78
C ASN A 262 -10.53 -10.95 10.27
N ARG A 263 -9.91 -12.08 10.63
CA ARG A 263 -9.53 -12.39 12.02
C ARG A 263 -8.65 -11.28 12.61
N ILE A 264 -9.09 -10.74 13.74
CA ILE A 264 -8.33 -9.77 14.52
C ILE A 264 -7.26 -10.52 15.32
N VAL A 265 -6.00 -10.11 15.16
CA VAL A 265 -4.84 -10.73 15.81
C VAL A 265 -4.31 -9.91 16.99
N SER A 266 -4.65 -8.64 17.07
CA SER A 266 -4.25 -7.73 18.14
C SER A 266 -5.37 -6.74 18.43
N VAL A 267 -5.72 -6.57 19.71
CA VAL A 267 -6.74 -5.58 20.12
C VAL A 267 -6.21 -4.16 19.92
N SER A 268 -4.91 -3.94 20.15
CA SER A 268 -4.26 -2.62 19.99
C SER A 268 -4.01 -2.26 18.52
N GLN A 269 -3.87 -3.25 17.64
CA GLN A 269 -3.54 -3.07 16.23
C GLN A 269 -4.47 -3.93 15.36
N PRO A 270 -5.77 -3.55 15.25
CA PRO A 270 -6.78 -4.37 14.57
C PRO A 270 -6.64 -4.42 13.05
N HIS A 271 -5.81 -3.57 12.45
CA HIS A 271 -5.55 -3.56 11.01
C HIS A 271 -4.49 -4.58 10.58
N VAL A 272 -3.65 -5.04 11.52
CA VAL A 272 -2.61 -6.04 11.22
C VAL A 272 -3.29 -7.36 10.84
N ARG A 273 -2.79 -8.01 9.80
CA ARG A 273 -3.26 -9.31 9.33
C ARG A 273 -2.12 -10.32 9.36
N PRO A 274 -2.37 -11.56 9.82
CA PRO A 274 -1.37 -12.61 9.74
C PRO A 274 -1.21 -13.07 8.30
N ILE A 275 0.04 -13.23 7.86
CA ILE A 275 0.34 -13.91 6.59
C ILE A 275 0.04 -15.40 6.79
N VAL A 276 -0.85 -15.93 5.97
CA VAL A 276 -1.12 -17.37 5.93
C VAL A 276 0.12 -18.04 5.32
N ARG A 277 0.89 -18.73 6.15
CA ARG A 277 1.95 -19.65 5.70
C ARG A 277 1.37 -21.03 5.45
#